data_AF-A0A4W6DMR3-F1
#
_entry.id   AF-A0A4W6DMR3-F1
#
_cell.length_a   1.000
_cell.length_b   1.000
_cell.length_c   1.000
_cell.angle_alpha   90.00
_cell.angle_beta   90.00
_cell.angle_gamma   90.00
#
_symmetry.space_group_name_H-M   'P 1'
#
loop_
_entity.id
_entity.type
_entity.pdbx_description
1 polymer ?
#
loop_
_entity_poly.entity_id
_entity_poly.type
_entity_poly.pdbx_seq_one_letter_code
_entity_poly.pdbx_strand_id
1 'polypeptide(L)'
;SSDLWSSRRARQQQQHVNYMNHQLLFSMKVEPTIFYHRPTVLYTLFQYLPCCPVLLILLPPSLQLFSIIPRHFLPSIKSPCWYEELSGELSMDPYRKNLFTLRSKSFKTLRLRCLPYFYIIGQPKCGTTDLFHRLLLHPEVKFNTMKEPHWWTRKRFGYIRFKDGFQESFPVEDYLDLFDLAAHNIQAGISGNSSGGRSTVNVLTGEASASTMWDNQAWSYVHADREDTEPPFLAQDFIPHGPLCFTLFPGFILDYLYFKMANKSAEDFHLKVIESVQLFKSCLSERSLRSCVYNTSLSNTMPVRLNLGMYIVFLLDWLTVFHREQILVLRLEDYAASLKVTIKKVFDFLSVGPLSKQAEAALTKRPMSNTRRAADRNLGPMLPATRDLLREFHQPFNHKLASVLDNKAFLWTHT
;
A
#
# COMPACT_ATOMS: atom_id res chain seq x y z
N SER A 1 51.35 39.69 30.04
CA SER A 1 51.75 38.72 29.00
C SER A 1 50.76 37.55 28.93
N SER A 2 49.49 37.84 28.63
CA SER A 2 48.46 36.84 28.30
C SER A 2 47.37 37.38 27.35
N ASP A 3 47.20 38.70 27.22
CA ASP A 3 46.11 39.28 26.42
C ASP A 3 46.45 39.75 24.99
N LEU A 4 47.68 39.52 24.51
CA LEU A 4 48.09 39.81 23.13
C LEU A 4 48.14 38.58 22.20
N TRP A 5 47.91 37.38 22.76
CA TRP A 5 47.87 36.11 22.01
C TRP A 5 46.44 35.63 21.66
N SER A 6 45.40 36.13 22.35
CA SER A 6 43.99 35.81 22.07
C SER A 6 43.43 36.59 20.87
N SER A 7 43.90 37.81 20.62
CA SER A 7 43.44 38.70 19.53
C SER A 7 43.98 38.32 18.13
N ARG A 8 45.11 37.59 18.05
CA ARG A 8 45.68 37.15 16.77
C ARG A 8 45.10 35.84 16.22
N ARG A 9 44.61 34.92 17.06
CA ARG A 9 43.90 33.71 16.58
C ARG A 9 42.49 34.01 16.06
N ALA A 10 41.79 34.98 16.67
CA ALA A 10 40.44 35.36 16.25
C ALA A 10 40.40 36.04 14.86
N ARG A 11 41.45 36.80 14.47
CA ARG A 11 41.50 37.44 13.14
C ARG A 11 41.93 36.50 12.00
N GLN A 12 42.68 35.44 12.31
CA GLN A 12 43.11 34.45 11.31
C GLN A 12 42.01 33.42 10.99
N GLN A 13 41.11 33.13 11.94
CA GLN A 13 39.93 32.27 11.71
C GLN A 13 38.81 33.00 10.95
N GLN A 14 38.63 34.31 11.15
CA GLN A 14 37.61 35.09 10.42
C GLN A 14 37.98 35.32 8.93
N GLN A 15 39.27 35.38 8.59
CA GLN A 15 39.72 35.52 7.18
C GLN A 15 39.65 34.21 6.38
N HIS A 16 39.75 33.03 7.03
CA HIS A 16 39.58 31.74 6.36
C HIS A 16 38.11 31.40 6.04
N VAL A 17 37.15 31.95 6.81
CA VAL A 17 35.71 31.78 6.56
C VAL A 17 35.20 32.69 5.44
N ASN A 18 35.80 33.88 5.27
CA ASN A 18 35.43 34.81 4.19
C ASN A 18 36.07 34.48 2.82
N TYR A 19 37.16 33.71 2.77
CA TYR A 19 37.76 33.27 1.50
C TYR A 19 37.06 32.04 0.90
N MET A 20 36.48 31.16 1.74
CA MET A 20 35.69 29.99 1.30
C MET A 20 34.26 30.37 0.84
N ASN A 21 33.70 31.48 1.32
CA ASN A 21 32.36 31.95 0.94
C ASN A 21 32.31 32.72 -0.39
N HIS A 22 33.45 33.11 -0.98
CA HIS A 22 33.49 33.87 -2.23
C HIS A 22 33.84 33.04 -3.48
N GLN A 23 34.19 31.76 -3.35
CA GLN A 23 34.47 30.85 -4.48
C GLN A 23 33.34 29.85 -4.80
N LEU A 24 32.24 29.85 -4.05
CA LEU A 24 31.05 29.02 -4.32
C LEU A 24 29.91 29.78 -5.02
N LEU A 25 30.17 31.00 -5.47
CA LEU A 25 29.20 31.92 -6.06
C LEU A 25 29.55 32.27 -7.51
N PHE A 26 30.00 31.32 -8.35
CA PHE A 26 29.89 31.47 -9.81
C PHE A 26 29.97 30.09 -10.48
N SER A 27 29.01 29.82 -11.36
CA SER A 27 28.79 28.59 -12.14
C SER A 27 28.10 27.43 -11.41
N MET A 28 26.77 27.42 -11.46
CA MET A 28 26.02 26.27 -11.98
C MET A 28 24.61 26.73 -12.40
N LYS A 29 24.29 26.46 -13.66
CA LYS A 29 23.02 26.77 -14.31
C LYS A 29 21.90 25.89 -13.72
N VAL A 30 20.83 26.56 -13.29
CA VAL A 30 19.41 26.20 -13.33
C VAL A 30 19.04 24.73 -13.67
N GLU A 31 18.63 23.97 -12.65
CA GLU A 31 17.59 22.91 -12.73
C GLU A 31 16.83 22.87 -11.38
N PRO A 32 15.48 22.89 -11.34
CA PRO A 32 14.74 22.86 -10.08
C PRO A 32 14.52 21.42 -9.62
N THR A 33 15.38 20.95 -8.72
CA THR A 33 15.12 19.75 -7.90
C THR A 33 14.39 20.19 -6.63
N ILE A 34 13.08 19.93 -6.55
CA ILE A 34 12.29 20.15 -5.33
C ILE A 34 12.64 19.02 -4.35
N PHE A 35 13.41 19.35 -3.31
CA PHE A 35 13.74 18.44 -2.22
C PHE A 35 12.50 18.11 -1.38
N TYR A 36 12.07 16.85 -1.40
CA TYR A 36 11.26 16.25 -0.34
C TYR A 36 12.17 16.04 0.88
N HIS A 37 12.17 16.97 1.83
CA HIS A 37 12.77 16.74 3.14
C HIS A 37 11.70 16.32 4.16
N ARG A 38 11.52 15.01 4.36
CA ARG A 38 11.13 14.50 5.68
C ARG A 38 12.39 14.37 6.53
N PRO A 39 12.41 14.83 7.78
CA PRO A 39 13.50 14.52 8.67
C PRO A 39 13.41 13.03 9.04
N THR A 40 14.46 12.29 8.68
CA THR A 40 14.72 10.88 9.03
C THR A 40 14.95 10.72 10.53
N VAL A 41 13.95 11.01 11.36
CA VAL A 41 14.11 11.08 12.83
C VAL A 41 13.51 9.87 13.55
N LEU A 42 12.70 9.02 12.91
CA LEU A 42 12.28 7.76 13.55
C LEU A 42 13.31 6.63 13.45
N TYR A 43 14.13 6.60 12.40
CA TYR A 43 14.84 5.37 12.04
C TYR A 43 16.17 5.14 12.77
N THR A 44 16.91 6.20 13.14
CA THR A 44 18.12 6.06 13.98
C THR A 44 17.79 5.74 15.44
N LEU A 45 16.54 5.95 15.87
CA LEU A 45 16.09 5.72 17.23
C LEU A 45 15.84 4.24 17.56
N PHE A 46 15.52 3.41 16.57
CA PHE A 46 15.21 1.99 16.80
C PHE A 46 16.43 1.09 16.95
N GLN A 47 17.62 1.52 16.52
CA GLN A 47 18.86 0.75 16.70
C GLN A 47 19.67 1.14 17.95
N TYR A 48 19.40 2.29 18.60
CA TYR A 48 20.32 2.87 19.60
C TYR A 48 19.68 3.56 20.83
N LEU A 49 18.54 3.11 21.38
CA LEU A 49 18.06 3.66 22.65
C LEU A 49 17.76 2.60 23.72
N PRO A 50 18.71 2.38 24.64
CA PRO A 50 18.39 2.19 26.04
C PRO A 50 18.08 3.58 26.67
N CYS A 51 16.94 3.68 27.36
CA CYS A 51 16.64 4.69 28.37
C CYS A 51 16.63 6.17 27.94
N CYS A 52 15.48 6.69 27.45
CA CYS A 52 15.20 8.14 27.52
C CYS A 52 13.69 8.41 27.70
N PRO A 53 13.22 8.95 28.85
CA PRO A 53 11.78 9.04 29.17
C PRO A 53 11.01 10.18 28.47
N VAL A 54 11.66 11.03 27.67
CA VAL A 54 11.05 12.30 27.19
C VAL A 54 10.51 12.21 25.76
N LEU A 55 10.72 11.09 25.06
CA LEU A 55 10.12 10.81 23.73
C LEU A 55 8.86 9.93 23.83
N LEU A 56 8.15 9.97 24.96
CA LEU A 56 6.98 9.14 25.24
C LEU A 56 5.63 9.84 24.98
N ILE A 57 5.62 11.12 24.60
CA ILE A 57 4.39 11.95 24.64
C ILE A 57 3.67 12.07 23.27
N LEU A 58 4.14 11.43 22.20
CA LEU A 58 3.51 11.50 20.85
C LEU A 58 3.37 10.16 20.11
N LEU A 59 3.28 9.03 20.80
CA LEU A 59 3.07 7.73 20.14
C LEU A 59 1.67 7.14 20.46
N PRO A 60 0.69 7.23 19.53
CA PRO A 60 -0.60 6.56 19.64
C PRO A 60 -0.45 5.03 19.35
N PRO A 61 -1.50 4.18 19.38
CA PRO A 61 -1.54 2.69 19.54
C PRO A 61 -0.63 1.77 18.70
N SER A 62 0.26 2.33 17.89
CA SER A 62 1.36 1.67 17.18
C SER A 62 2.27 0.80 18.07
N LEU A 63 2.45 1.10 19.36
CA LEU A 63 3.25 0.27 20.28
C LEU A 63 2.67 -1.14 20.50
N GLN A 64 1.34 -1.31 20.43
CA GLN A 64 0.71 -2.62 20.59
C GLN A 64 0.98 -3.56 19.41
N LEU A 65 1.02 -3.01 18.18
CA LEU A 65 1.36 -3.79 16.98
C LEU A 65 2.73 -4.47 17.13
N PHE A 66 3.72 -3.71 17.63
CA PHE A 66 5.08 -4.19 17.83
C PHE A 66 5.29 -4.96 19.14
N SER A 67 4.34 -4.96 20.07
CA SER A 67 4.40 -5.81 21.27
C SER A 67 3.88 -7.22 21.02
N ILE A 68 2.93 -7.39 20.08
CA ILE A 68 2.28 -8.68 19.81
C ILE A 68 3.05 -9.47 18.74
N ILE A 69 3.61 -8.79 17.73
CA ILE A 69 4.40 -9.42 16.68
C ILE A 69 5.85 -9.56 17.15
N PRO A 70 6.44 -10.77 17.13
CA PRO A 70 7.83 -10.95 17.54
C PRO A 70 8.80 -10.33 16.53
N ARG A 71 10.01 -10.04 16.99
CA ARG A 71 11.09 -9.49 16.16
C ARG A 71 11.78 -10.55 15.29
N HIS A 72 11.64 -11.82 15.64
CA HIS A 72 12.28 -12.94 14.96
C HIS A 72 11.23 -13.96 14.55
N PHE A 73 11.35 -14.45 13.32
CA PHE A 73 10.47 -15.46 12.74
C PHE A 73 11.21 -16.78 12.55
N LEU A 74 10.46 -17.86 12.40
CA LEU A 74 10.98 -19.20 12.19
C LEU A 74 11.74 -19.28 10.84
N PRO A 75 13.04 -19.60 10.83
CA PRO A 75 13.88 -19.50 9.63
C PRO A 75 13.59 -20.58 8.58
N SER A 76 12.92 -21.67 8.96
CA SER A 76 12.59 -22.79 8.06
C SER A 76 11.28 -22.59 7.28
N ILE A 77 10.58 -21.48 7.51
CA ILE A 77 9.32 -21.14 6.87
C ILE A 77 9.53 -19.85 6.08
N LYS A 78 9.14 -19.85 4.80
CA LYS A 78 9.34 -18.68 3.94
C LYS A 78 8.49 -17.47 4.39
N SER A 79 7.27 -17.73 4.84
CA SER A 79 6.40 -16.71 5.43
C SER A 79 6.84 -16.34 6.86
N PRO A 80 6.69 -15.07 7.29
CA PRO A 80 7.06 -14.66 8.64
C PRO A 80 6.10 -15.28 9.67
N CYS A 81 6.54 -16.36 10.33
CA CYS A 81 5.72 -17.13 11.26
C CYS A 81 6.42 -17.35 12.61
N TRP A 82 5.63 -17.53 13.67
CA TRP A 82 6.09 -17.82 15.03
C TRP A 82 5.07 -18.67 15.79
N TYR A 83 5.49 -19.30 16.88
CA TYR A 83 4.58 -20.00 17.78
C TYR A 83 4.05 -19.05 18.84
N GLU A 84 2.75 -19.13 19.10
CA GLU A 84 2.05 -18.41 20.15
C GLU A 84 1.40 -19.43 21.09
N GLU A 85 1.61 -19.25 22.39
CA GLU A 85 0.96 -20.03 23.44
C GLU A 85 -0.33 -19.33 23.88
N LEU A 86 -1.44 -20.06 23.83
CA LEU A 86 -2.75 -19.56 24.24
C LEU A 86 -2.90 -19.75 25.76
N SER A 87 -2.69 -18.68 26.52
CA SER A 87 -2.95 -18.63 27.96
C SER A 87 -4.44 -18.38 28.23
N GLY A 88 -5.26 -19.42 28.27
CA GLY A 88 -6.68 -19.33 28.61
C GLY A 88 -7.27 -20.68 29.02
N GLU A 89 -8.41 -20.68 29.71
CA GLU A 89 -9.17 -21.91 29.93
C GLU A 89 -9.48 -22.55 28.57
N LEU A 90 -9.12 -23.82 28.40
CA LEU A 90 -9.32 -24.63 27.18
C LEU A 90 -10.78 -24.68 26.68
N SER A 91 -11.72 -24.11 27.43
CA SER A 91 -13.16 -24.04 27.17
C SER A 91 -13.60 -22.79 26.38
N MET A 92 -12.79 -21.71 26.35
CA MET A 92 -13.17 -20.45 25.73
C MET A 92 -12.67 -20.34 24.28
N ASP A 93 -13.59 -20.20 23.32
CA ASP A 93 -13.28 -19.92 21.91
C ASP A 93 -12.55 -18.56 21.78
N PRO A 94 -11.24 -18.52 21.44
CA PRO A 94 -10.48 -17.28 21.30
C PRO A 94 -10.99 -16.37 20.18
N TYR A 95 -11.77 -16.88 19.22
CA TYR A 95 -12.35 -16.07 18.14
C TYR A 95 -13.74 -15.52 18.47
N ARG A 96 -14.30 -15.81 19.66
CA ARG A 96 -15.68 -15.44 20.00
C ARG A 96 -15.96 -13.93 19.85
N LYS A 97 -14.95 -13.09 20.07
CA LYS A 97 -15.04 -11.63 19.98
C LYS A 97 -14.48 -11.05 18.68
N ASN A 98 -14.00 -11.89 17.76
CA ASN A 98 -13.34 -11.44 16.53
C ASN A 98 -14.34 -10.74 15.59
N LEU A 99 -14.04 -9.50 15.25
CA LEU A 99 -14.90 -8.61 14.48
C LEU A 99 -14.94 -8.91 12.98
N PHE A 100 -14.00 -9.71 12.44
CA PHE A 100 -14.03 -10.19 11.06
C PHE A 100 -14.88 -11.46 10.87
N THR A 101 -15.20 -12.16 11.97
CA THR A 101 -15.88 -13.46 12.06
C THR A 101 -15.13 -14.64 11.43
N LEU A 102 -14.50 -15.48 12.27
CA LEU A 102 -14.04 -16.81 11.90
C LEU A 102 -14.31 -17.81 13.04
N ARG A 103 -14.94 -18.95 12.70
CA ARG A 103 -15.10 -20.09 13.59
C ARG A 103 -14.04 -21.14 13.25
N SER A 104 -13.13 -21.44 14.18
CA SER A 104 -12.44 -22.74 14.21
C SER A 104 -13.10 -23.59 15.29
N LYS A 105 -13.37 -24.87 14.99
CA LYS A 105 -13.96 -25.82 15.95
C LYS A 105 -12.92 -26.44 16.90
N SER A 106 -11.63 -26.18 16.71
CA SER A 106 -10.55 -26.83 17.45
C SER A 106 -9.39 -25.86 17.68
N PHE A 107 -8.92 -25.83 18.94
CA PHE A 107 -7.80 -25.03 19.41
C PHE A 107 -6.77 -25.94 20.07
N LYS A 108 -5.49 -25.67 19.80
CA LYS A 108 -4.36 -26.28 20.50
C LYS A 108 -3.76 -25.21 21.41
N THR A 109 -3.14 -25.63 22.52
CA THR A 109 -2.44 -24.74 23.46
C THR A 109 -1.31 -23.95 22.79
N LEU A 110 -0.68 -24.53 21.78
CA LEU A 110 0.33 -23.89 20.95
C LEU A 110 -0.18 -23.79 19.51
N ARG A 111 -0.25 -22.57 18.96
CA ARG A 111 -0.63 -22.33 17.55
C ARG A 111 0.48 -21.63 16.78
N LEU A 112 0.60 -21.95 15.50
CA LEU A 112 1.47 -21.23 14.58
C LEU A 112 0.72 -19.98 14.08
N ARG A 113 1.33 -18.80 14.23
CA ARG A 113 0.85 -17.53 13.64
C ARG A 113 1.75 -17.14 12.48
N CYS A 114 1.18 -16.46 11.49
CA CYS A 114 1.92 -15.96 10.34
C CYS A 114 1.43 -14.58 9.93
N LEU A 115 2.34 -13.73 9.48
CA LEU A 115 2.04 -12.49 8.77
C LEU A 115 2.02 -12.71 7.25
N PRO A 116 1.47 -11.80 6.45
CA PRO A 116 1.66 -11.82 5.01
C PRO A 116 3.14 -11.73 4.64
N TYR A 117 3.57 -12.64 3.76
CA TYR A 117 4.81 -12.51 3.01
C TYR A 117 4.68 -11.49 1.86
N PHE A 118 3.47 -11.29 1.33
CA PHE A 118 3.23 -10.33 0.27
C PHE A 118 1.85 -9.68 0.35
N TYR A 119 1.71 -8.55 -0.34
CA TYR A 119 0.48 -7.75 -0.38
C TYR A 119 0.07 -7.37 -1.81
N ILE A 120 -1.21 -7.56 -2.14
CA ILE A 120 -1.87 -6.91 -3.28
C ILE A 120 -2.44 -5.58 -2.81
N ILE A 121 -1.64 -4.52 -2.92
CA ILE A 121 -1.95 -3.25 -2.25
C ILE A 121 -2.89 -2.35 -3.04
N GLY A 122 -3.01 -2.55 -4.35
CA GLY A 122 -3.80 -1.64 -5.18
C GLY A 122 -3.71 -1.92 -6.68
N GLN A 123 -4.26 -1.03 -7.50
CA GLN A 123 -5.24 0.00 -7.15
C GLN A 123 -6.69 -0.57 -7.20
N PRO A 124 -7.75 0.19 -6.88
CA PRO A 124 -9.11 -0.23 -7.19
C PRO A 124 -9.33 -0.22 -8.72
N LYS A 125 -10.23 -1.08 -9.20
CA LYS A 125 -10.65 -1.14 -10.63
C LYS A 125 -9.57 -1.55 -11.63
N CYS A 126 -8.46 -2.11 -11.16
CA CYS A 126 -7.36 -2.54 -12.01
C CYS A 126 -7.16 -4.06 -12.05
N GLY A 127 -8.19 -4.86 -11.78
CA GLY A 127 -8.11 -6.32 -11.86
C GLY A 127 -7.54 -7.04 -10.63
N THR A 128 -7.35 -6.38 -9.48
CA THR A 128 -6.80 -7.00 -8.26
C THR A 128 -7.58 -8.24 -7.79
N THR A 129 -8.91 -8.24 -7.91
CA THR A 129 -9.73 -9.43 -7.58
C THR A 129 -9.49 -10.59 -8.52
N ASP A 130 -9.32 -10.31 -9.82
CA ASP A 130 -9.03 -11.36 -10.79
C ASP A 130 -7.65 -11.97 -10.52
N LEU A 131 -6.65 -11.12 -10.28
CA LEU A 131 -5.32 -11.55 -9.90
C LEU A 131 -5.33 -12.38 -8.61
N PHE A 132 -5.99 -11.88 -7.55
CA PHE A 132 -6.17 -12.61 -6.29
C PHE A 132 -6.72 -14.04 -6.51
N HIS A 133 -7.78 -14.17 -7.30
CA HIS A 133 -8.37 -15.48 -7.59
C HIS A 133 -7.45 -16.39 -8.41
N ARG A 134 -6.60 -15.84 -9.28
CA ARG A 134 -5.63 -16.63 -10.05
C ARG A 134 -4.44 -17.06 -9.21
N LEU A 135 -3.97 -16.21 -8.30
CA LEU A 135 -2.89 -16.55 -7.38
C LEU A 135 -3.29 -17.65 -6.38
N LEU A 136 -4.57 -17.71 -5.99
CA LEU A 136 -5.11 -18.82 -5.19
C LEU A 136 -4.97 -20.20 -5.85
N LEU A 137 -4.75 -20.26 -7.17
CA LEU A 137 -4.54 -21.53 -7.88
C LEU A 137 -3.10 -22.05 -7.75
N HIS A 138 -2.18 -21.25 -7.22
CA HIS A 138 -0.81 -21.69 -6.96
C HIS A 138 -0.74 -22.48 -5.64
N PRO A 139 -0.19 -23.72 -5.63
CA PRO A 139 -0.21 -24.57 -4.44
C PRO A 139 0.55 -23.95 -3.26
N GLU A 140 1.65 -23.24 -3.54
CA GLU A 140 2.47 -22.55 -2.55
C GLU A 140 1.93 -21.17 -2.14
N VAL A 141 0.81 -20.69 -2.69
CA VAL A 141 0.25 -19.38 -2.31
C VAL A 141 -1.04 -19.59 -1.53
N LYS A 142 -1.10 -19.00 -0.34
CA LYS A 142 -2.28 -18.97 0.53
C LYS A 142 -2.57 -17.53 0.91
N PHE A 143 -3.83 -17.14 0.85
CA PHE A 143 -4.26 -15.86 1.38
C PHE A 143 -4.85 -16.02 2.77
N ASN A 144 -5.04 -14.90 3.44
CA ASN A 144 -5.95 -14.82 4.56
C ASN A 144 -7.37 -15.27 4.17
N THR A 145 -8.18 -15.60 5.17
CA THR A 145 -9.53 -16.18 4.99
C THR A 145 -10.52 -15.26 4.28
N MET A 146 -10.24 -13.96 4.20
CA MET A 146 -11.09 -12.99 3.52
C MET A 146 -10.28 -12.07 2.60
N LYS A 147 -10.76 -11.85 1.37
CA LYS A 147 -10.22 -10.78 0.54
C LYS A 147 -10.67 -9.43 1.10
N GLU A 148 -9.76 -8.47 1.04
CA GLU A 148 -9.98 -7.10 1.48
C GLU A 148 -10.40 -6.94 2.96
N PRO A 149 -9.58 -7.39 3.93
CA PRO A 149 -9.78 -7.07 5.33
C PRO A 149 -9.79 -5.56 5.59
N HIS A 150 -9.03 -4.78 4.80
CA HIS A 150 -8.87 -3.32 4.97
C HIS A 150 -8.36 -2.93 6.36
N TRP A 151 -7.60 -3.83 7.00
CA TRP A 151 -7.10 -3.62 8.35
C TRP A 151 -6.09 -2.47 8.39
N TRP A 152 -5.06 -2.49 7.54
CA TRP A 152 -4.06 -1.40 7.46
C TRP A 152 -4.62 0.00 7.19
N THR A 153 -5.86 0.08 6.72
CA THR A 153 -6.55 1.35 6.43
C THR A 153 -7.68 1.56 7.44
N ARG A 154 -8.92 1.67 6.97
CA ARG A 154 -10.08 2.08 7.75
C ARG A 154 -10.44 1.18 8.93
N LYS A 155 -10.15 -0.13 8.90
CA LYS A 155 -10.58 -1.00 10.01
C LYS A 155 -9.67 -0.90 11.24
N ARG A 156 -8.38 -0.60 11.09
CA ARG A 156 -7.48 -0.40 12.25
C ARG A 156 -7.79 0.88 13.03
N PHE A 157 -8.23 1.93 12.37
CA PHE A 157 -8.49 3.23 13.01
C PHE A 157 -9.96 3.44 13.41
N GLY A 158 -10.83 2.50 13.07
CA GLY A 158 -12.28 2.71 13.07
C GLY A 158 -12.71 3.50 11.84
N TYR A 159 -13.99 3.43 11.48
CA TYR A 159 -14.46 4.08 10.25
C TYR A 159 -15.91 4.51 10.33
N ILE A 160 -16.24 5.62 9.71
CA ILE A 160 -17.61 6.14 9.71
C ILE A 160 -18.36 5.50 8.54
N ARG A 161 -19.44 4.77 8.84
CA ARG A 161 -20.44 4.39 7.85
C ARG A 161 -21.53 5.44 7.82
N PHE A 162 -21.90 5.87 6.62
CA PHE A 162 -22.94 6.89 6.41
C PHE A 162 -24.27 6.57 7.12
N LYS A 163 -24.62 5.28 7.25
CA LYS A 163 -25.86 4.84 7.93
C LYS A 163 -25.68 4.46 9.40
N ASP A 164 -24.50 3.97 9.76
CA ASP A 164 -24.28 3.26 11.02
C ASP A 164 -23.37 4.06 11.99
N GLY A 165 -22.97 5.28 11.62
CA GLY A 165 -22.07 6.11 12.42
C GLY A 165 -20.64 5.55 12.48
N PHE A 166 -19.89 5.97 13.50
CA PHE A 166 -18.54 5.47 13.75
C PHE A 166 -18.56 3.98 14.09
N GLN A 167 -17.70 3.22 13.42
CA GLN A 167 -17.44 1.81 13.68
C GLN A 167 -16.12 1.69 14.42
N GLU A 168 -16.09 0.84 15.44
CA GLU A 168 -14.91 0.62 16.27
C GLU A 168 -13.71 0.09 15.47
N SER A 169 -12.51 0.35 15.99
CA SER A 169 -11.26 -0.18 15.47
C SER A 169 -11.17 -1.69 15.69
N PHE A 170 -10.64 -2.39 14.71
CA PHE A 170 -10.39 -3.83 14.76
C PHE A 170 -9.01 -4.06 15.39
N PRO A 171 -8.91 -4.83 16.49
CA PRO A 171 -7.63 -5.17 17.10
C PRO A 171 -6.68 -5.85 16.12
N VAL A 172 -5.37 -5.84 16.44
CA VAL A 172 -4.38 -6.52 15.59
C VAL A 172 -4.54 -8.03 15.65
N GLU A 173 -4.92 -8.56 16.80
CA GLU A 173 -5.19 -9.97 17.04
C GLU A 173 -6.27 -10.49 16.09
N ASP A 174 -7.34 -9.71 15.92
CA ASP A 174 -8.43 -10.02 14.98
C ASP A 174 -7.93 -10.14 13.54
N TYR A 175 -6.98 -9.29 13.15
CA TYR A 175 -6.35 -9.32 11.84
C TYR A 175 -5.39 -10.50 11.69
N LEU A 176 -4.59 -10.80 12.72
CA LEU A 176 -3.68 -11.94 12.73
C LEU A 176 -4.46 -13.25 12.60
N ASP A 177 -5.65 -13.36 13.21
CA ASP A 177 -6.48 -14.56 13.16
C ASP A 177 -6.95 -14.90 11.73
N LEU A 178 -6.98 -13.91 10.82
CA LEU A 178 -7.30 -14.14 9.42
C LEU A 178 -6.29 -15.05 8.71
N PHE A 179 -5.08 -15.21 9.26
CA PHE A 179 -4.01 -16.02 8.69
C PHE A 179 -3.94 -17.42 9.28
N ASP A 180 -4.74 -17.75 10.30
CA ASP A 180 -4.63 -19.03 11.01
C ASP A 180 -4.92 -20.23 10.09
N LEU A 181 -5.82 -20.09 9.10
CA LEU A 181 -6.02 -21.14 8.09
C LEU A 181 -4.78 -21.35 7.21
N ALA A 182 -4.09 -20.27 6.84
CA ALA A 182 -2.85 -20.36 6.06
C ALA A 182 -1.72 -20.96 6.91
N ALA A 183 -1.62 -20.56 8.18
CA ALA A 183 -0.67 -21.12 9.15
C ALA A 183 -0.92 -22.61 9.40
N HIS A 184 -2.18 -23.05 9.51
CA HIS A 184 -2.51 -24.48 9.62
C HIS A 184 -2.05 -25.28 8.39
N ASN A 185 -2.19 -24.73 7.18
CA ASN A 185 -1.69 -25.38 5.96
C ASN A 185 -0.16 -25.49 5.96
N ILE A 186 0.54 -24.46 6.42
CA ILE A 186 2.01 -24.49 6.62
C ILE A 186 2.37 -25.59 7.62
N GLN A 187 1.71 -25.61 8.77
CA GLN A 187 1.99 -26.57 9.85
C GLN A 187 1.72 -28.03 9.42
N ALA A 188 0.64 -28.29 8.67
CA ALA A 188 0.36 -29.61 8.12
C ALA A 188 1.46 -30.08 7.15
N GLY A 189 1.99 -29.17 6.33
CA GLY A 189 3.13 -29.43 5.45
C GLY A 189 4.42 -29.75 6.22
N ILE A 190 4.65 -29.09 7.37
CA ILE A 190 5.80 -29.39 8.24
C ILE A 190 5.67 -30.80 8.83
N SER A 191 4.51 -31.14 9.41
CA SER A 191 4.29 -32.45 10.06
C SER A 191 4.34 -33.62 9.07
N GLY A 192 3.83 -33.44 7.84
CA GLY A 192 3.86 -34.47 6.80
C GLY A 192 5.26 -34.78 6.25
N ASN A 193 6.21 -33.85 6.33
CA ASN A 193 7.59 -34.01 5.86
C ASN A 193 8.52 -34.73 6.86
N SER A 194 8.00 -35.23 7.97
CA SER A 194 8.76 -35.92 9.03
C SER A 194 9.38 -37.26 8.59
N SER A 195 9.16 -37.71 7.34
CA SER A 195 9.66 -38.96 6.77
C SER A 195 10.93 -38.84 5.91
N GLY A 196 11.81 -37.87 6.21
CA GLY A 196 13.24 -37.98 5.84
C GLY A 196 13.82 -36.96 4.87
N GLY A 197 13.16 -35.83 4.61
CA GLY A 197 13.75 -34.72 3.86
C GLY A 197 13.48 -33.39 4.55
N ARG A 198 14.54 -32.64 4.88
CA ARG A 198 14.47 -31.27 5.42
C ARG A 198 14.01 -30.31 4.32
N SER A 199 12.77 -30.49 3.84
CA SER A 199 12.18 -29.68 2.78
C SER A 199 11.61 -28.41 3.41
N THR A 200 12.13 -27.26 3.01
CA THR A 200 11.59 -25.95 3.40
C THR A 200 10.13 -25.85 2.96
N VAL A 201 9.24 -25.48 3.88
CA VAL A 201 7.84 -25.26 3.53
C VAL A 201 7.75 -23.91 2.82
N ASN A 202 7.69 -23.96 1.49
CA ASN A 202 7.71 -22.78 0.61
C ASN A 202 6.37 -22.06 0.49
N VAL A 203 5.42 -22.34 1.39
CA VAL A 203 4.09 -21.73 1.35
C VAL A 203 4.16 -20.26 1.78
N LEU A 204 3.66 -19.39 0.91
CA LEU A 204 3.54 -17.96 1.07
C LEU A 204 2.16 -17.56 1.56
N THR A 205 2.12 -16.69 2.56
CA THR A 205 0.93 -15.99 3.03
C THR A 205 0.77 -14.66 2.28
N GLY A 206 -0.44 -14.36 1.83
CA GLY A 206 -0.78 -13.13 1.12
C GLY A 206 -1.95 -12.39 1.75
N GLU A 207 -1.96 -11.07 1.60
CA GLU A 207 -3.09 -10.19 1.87
C GLU A 207 -3.45 -9.44 0.58
N ALA A 208 -4.72 -9.11 0.36
CA ALA A 208 -5.16 -8.46 -0.86
C ALA A 208 -6.25 -7.39 -0.64
N SER A 209 -5.87 -6.25 -0.08
CA SER A 209 -6.67 -5.05 0.04
C SER A 209 -6.22 -3.99 -0.96
N ALA A 210 -7.00 -3.76 -2.02
CA ALA A 210 -6.70 -2.72 -3.01
C ALA A 210 -6.73 -1.29 -2.44
N SER A 211 -7.26 -1.12 -1.22
CA SER A 211 -7.25 0.13 -0.49
C SER A 211 -5.91 0.44 0.15
N THR A 212 -5.08 -0.57 0.45
CA THR A 212 -3.84 -0.40 1.20
C THR A 212 -2.90 0.62 0.56
N MET A 213 -2.86 0.69 -0.78
CA MET A 213 -2.05 1.67 -1.52
C MET A 213 -2.43 3.13 -1.23
N TRP A 214 -3.73 3.44 -1.14
CA TRP A 214 -4.23 4.82 -1.29
C TRP A 214 -5.10 5.32 -0.13
N ASP A 215 -5.84 4.41 0.53
CA ASP A 215 -6.82 4.75 1.56
C ASP A 215 -6.12 5.10 2.87
N ASN A 216 -5.79 6.37 3.01
CA ASN A 216 -5.19 6.93 4.20
C ASN A 216 -6.12 7.93 4.90
N GLN A 217 -7.42 7.94 4.54
CA GLN A 217 -8.39 8.95 5.01
C GLN A 217 -8.53 9.03 6.52
N ALA A 218 -8.10 7.99 7.25
CA ALA A 218 -8.05 8.00 8.70
C ALA A 218 -7.29 9.19 9.29
N TRP A 219 -6.27 9.69 8.58
CA TRP A 219 -5.47 10.81 9.05
C TRP A 219 -6.31 12.06 9.35
N SER A 220 -7.38 12.32 8.59
CA SER A 220 -8.15 13.56 8.72
C SER A 220 -9.00 13.61 9.99
N TYR A 221 -9.32 12.47 10.61
CA TYR A 221 -10.04 12.43 11.89
C TYR A 221 -9.19 11.93 13.06
N VAL A 222 -8.13 11.15 12.82
CA VAL A 222 -7.17 10.76 13.87
C VAL A 222 -6.27 11.92 14.26
N HIS A 223 -6.03 12.87 13.35
CA HIS A 223 -5.20 14.06 13.58
C HIS A 223 -5.97 15.36 13.32
N ALA A 224 -7.29 15.38 13.58
CA ALA A 224 -8.15 16.54 13.34
C ALA A 224 -7.68 17.82 14.06
N ASP A 225 -7.00 17.67 15.20
CA ASP A 225 -6.48 18.79 16.00
C ASP A 225 -5.16 19.37 15.47
N ARG A 226 -4.61 18.82 14.37
CA ARG A 226 -3.38 19.31 13.75
C ARG A 226 -3.67 20.21 12.57
N GLU A 227 -2.90 21.29 12.44
CA GLU A 227 -2.93 22.19 11.28
C GLU A 227 -2.18 21.63 10.06
N ASP A 228 -1.80 20.35 10.09
CA ASP A 228 -1.08 19.69 9.01
C ASP A 228 -1.93 19.64 7.73
N THR A 229 -1.34 20.07 6.61
CA THR A 229 -2.01 20.04 5.29
C THR A 229 -1.82 18.71 4.55
N GLU A 230 -1.00 17.81 5.10
CA GLU A 230 -0.70 16.50 4.55
C GLU A 230 -0.54 15.45 5.66
N PRO A 231 -0.82 14.16 5.39
CA PRO A 231 -0.69 13.11 6.39
C PRO A 231 0.78 12.93 6.83
N PRO A 232 1.06 13.00 8.16
CA PRO A 232 2.40 12.74 8.70
C PRO A 232 2.76 11.26 8.66
N PHE A 233 1.75 10.38 8.76
CA PHE A 233 1.91 8.93 8.67
C PHE A 233 0.87 8.33 7.72
N LEU A 234 1.26 7.27 7.05
CA LEU A 234 0.48 6.52 6.06
C LEU A 234 0.48 5.03 6.40
N ALA A 235 -0.39 4.24 5.77
CA ALA A 235 -0.55 2.81 6.03
C ALA A 235 0.78 2.04 5.94
N GLN A 236 1.61 2.34 4.93
CA GLN A 236 2.88 1.67 4.71
C GLN A 236 3.92 1.91 5.82
N ASP A 237 3.82 3.02 6.57
CA ASP A 237 4.73 3.33 7.68
C ASP A 237 4.62 2.32 8.83
N PHE A 238 3.55 1.50 8.84
CA PHE A 238 3.29 0.51 9.87
C PHE A 238 3.40 -0.94 9.40
N ILE A 239 3.55 -1.17 8.08
CA ILE A 239 3.72 -2.53 7.56
C ILE A 239 5.16 -2.96 7.87
N PRO A 240 5.38 -4.14 8.49
CA PRO A 240 6.72 -4.62 8.77
C PRO A 240 7.60 -4.66 7.52
N HIS A 241 8.89 -4.39 7.64
CA HIS A 241 9.83 -4.53 6.52
C HIS A 241 9.98 -6.00 6.12
N GLY A 242 10.20 -6.25 4.83
CA GLY A 242 10.43 -7.59 4.27
C GLY A 242 9.36 -8.12 3.30
N PRO A 243 8.05 -7.79 3.43
CA PRO A 243 7.06 -8.24 2.47
C PRO A 243 7.28 -7.69 1.06
N LEU A 244 6.80 -8.45 0.09
CA LEU A 244 6.72 -8.03 -1.30
C LEU A 244 5.37 -7.37 -1.57
N CYS A 245 5.38 -6.23 -2.23
CA CYS A 245 4.17 -5.48 -2.57
C CYS A 245 3.98 -5.47 -4.07
N PHE A 246 2.75 -5.62 -4.53
CA PHE A 246 2.45 -5.38 -5.93
C PHE A 246 1.12 -4.68 -6.16
N THR A 247 1.11 -3.93 -7.25
CA THR A 247 -0.01 -3.06 -7.61
C THR A 247 -0.22 -3.08 -9.12
N LEU A 248 -1.48 -2.91 -9.53
CA LEU A 248 -1.87 -2.82 -10.93
C LEU A 248 -2.37 -1.40 -11.20
N PHE A 249 -1.85 -0.76 -12.25
CA PHE A 249 -2.28 0.56 -12.69
C PHE A 249 -2.96 0.47 -14.07
N PRO A 250 -4.20 0.97 -14.21
CA PRO A 250 -4.83 1.22 -15.49
C PRO A 250 -4.48 2.62 -15.99
N GLY A 251 -4.59 2.86 -17.30
CA GLY A 251 -4.41 4.21 -17.87
C GLY A 251 -5.33 5.27 -17.28
N PHE A 252 -6.54 4.87 -16.87
CA PHE A 252 -7.47 5.70 -16.11
C PHE A 252 -8.18 4.85 -15.06
N ILE A 253 -8.22 5.31 -13.81
CA ILE A 253 -9.18 4.75 -12.83
C ILE A 253 -10.54 5.37 -13.11
N LEU A 254 -11.47 4.52 -13.55
CA LEU A 254 -12.85 4.90 -13.77
C LEU A 254 -13.77 4.10 -12.84
N ASP A 255 -14.12 4.70 -11.72
CA ASP A 255 -15.07 4.14 -10.75
C ASP A 255 -16.51 4.67 -10.91
N TYR A 256 -16.73 5.63 -11.82
CA TYR A 256 -18.06 6.16 -12.18
C TYR A 256 -19.08 5.03 -12.46
N LEU A 257 -18.67 4.01 -13.23
CA LEU A 257 -19.54 2.87 -13.53
C LEU A 257 -19.77 1.95 -12.34
N TYR A 258 -18.89 1.96 -11.33
CA TYR A 258 -19.01 1.07 -10.17
C TYR A 258 -20.11 1.49 -9.19
N PHE A 259 -20.19 2.78 -8.89
CA PHE A 259 -21.18 3.31 -7.94
C PHE A 259 -22.59 3.21 -8.52
N LYS A 260 -23.58 2.93 -7.66
CA LYS A 260 -24.99 2.86 -8.06
C LYS A 260 -25.53 4.29 -8.15
N MET A 261 -25.52 4.84 -9.35
CA MET A 261 -26.12 6.13 -9.68
C MET A 261 -27.24 5.90 -10.69
N ALA A 262 -28.35 6.60 -10.54
CA ALA A 262 -29.41 6.60 -11.53
C ALA A 262 -28.94 7.34 -12.80
N ASN A 263 -29.45 6.94 -13.98
CA ASN A 263 -29.30 7.65 -15.25
C ASN A 263 -27.85 7.92 -15.69
N LYS A 264 -27.00 6.89 -15.68
CA LYS A 264 -25.63 7.01 -16.22
C LYS A 264 -25.66 7.21 -17.73
N SER A 265 -24.81 8.11 -18.23
CA SER A 265 -24.53 8.25 -19.66
C SER A 265 -23.09 8.73 -19.89
N ALA A 266 -22.62 8.69 -21.14
CA ALA A 266 -21.30 9.20 -21.50
C ALA A 266 -21.21 10.73 -21.31
N GLU A 267 -22.33 11.44 -21.52
CA GLU A 267 -22.50 12.88 -21.35
C GLU A 267 -22.51 13.27 -19.87
N ASP A 268 -23.28 12.57 -19.02
CA ASP A 268 -23.25 12.78 -17.57
C ASP A 268 -21.84 12.55 -17.00
N PHE A 269 -21.17 11.49 -17.47
CA PHE A 269 -19.78 11.24 -17.10
C PHE A 269 -18.85 12.40 -17.50
N HIS A 270 -19.01 12.95 -18.72
CA HIS A 270 -18.22 14.09 -19.18
C HIS A 270 -18.37 15.31 -18.27
N LEU A 271 -19.61 15.67 -17.91
CA LEU A 271 -19.89 16.82 -17.03
C LEU A 271 -19.24 16.64 -15.65
N LYS A 272 -19.35 15.44 -15.07
CA LYS A 272 -18.72 15.14 -13.76
C LYS A 272 -17.20 15.16 -13.82
N VAL A 273 -16.60 14.77 -14.95
CA VAL A 273 -15.15 14.87 -15.14
C VAL A 273 -14.72 16.34 -15.19
N ILE A 274 -15.43 17.20 -15.93
CA ILE A 274 -15.14 18.64 -15.98
C ILE A 274 -15.15 19.23 -14.57
N GLU A 275 -16.21 18.97 -13.80
CA GLU A 275 -16.35 19.46 -12.43
C GLU A 275 -15.20 18.96 -11.53
N SER A 276 -14.88 17.66 -11.58
CA SER A 276 -13.81 17.09 -10.77
C SER A 276 -12.43 17.65 -11.13
N VAL A 277 -12.16 17.87 -12.43
CA VAL A 277 -10.91 18.47 -12.90
C VAL A 277 -10.79 19.92 -12.41
N GLN A 278 -11.88 20.70 -12.46
CA GLN A 278 -11.89 22.07 -11.96
C GLN A 278 -11.63 22.13 -10.45
N LEU A 279 -12.32 21.28 -9.66
CA LEU A 279 -12.10 21.18 -8.21
C LEU A 279 -10.65 20.81 -7.88
N PHE A 280 -10.08 19.82 -8.59
CA PHE A 280 -8.71 19.39 -8.35
C PHE A 280 -7.69 20.47 -8.76
N LYS A 281 -7.88 21.14 -9.91
CA LYS A 281 -7.03 22.26 -10.35
C LYS A 281 -7.07 23.43 -9.37
N SER A 282 -8.25 23.75 -8.82
CA SER A 282 -8.40 24.78 -7.77
C SER A 282 -7.59 24.44 -6.52
N CYS A 283 -7.60 23.17 -6.09
CA CYS A 283 -6.73 22.75 -4.99
C CYS A 283 -5.25 22.93 -5.34
N LEU A 284 -4.83 22.54 -6.55
CA LEU A 284 -3.42 22.66 -6.98
C LEU A 284 -2.93 24.11 -7.10
N SER A 285 -3.82 25.10 -7.25
CA SER A 285 -3.40 26.51 -7.23
C SER A 285 -3.02 27.03 -5.84
N GLU A 286 -3.46 26.35 -4.79
CA GLU A 286 -3.26 26.80 -3.40
C GLU A 286 -2.38 25.84 -2.58
N ARG A 287 -2.33 24.56 -2.98
CA ARG A 287 -1.75 23.48 -2.19
C ARG A 287 -0.87 22.58 -3.04
N SER A 288 -0.02 21.80 -2.38
CA SER A 288 0.79 20.78 -3.03
C SER A 288 -0.07 19.67 -3.64
N LEU A 289 0.48 18.96 -4.63
CA LEU A 289 -0.14 17.77 -5.20
C LEU A 289 -0.48 16.71 -4.14
N ARG A 290 0.46 16.45 -3.21
CA ARG A 290 0.27 15.47 -2.13
C ARG A 290 -0.85 15.89 -1.18
N SER A 291 -0.94 17.17 -0.81
CA SER A 291 -2.05 17.72 -0.02
C SER A 291 -3.39 17.52 -0.72
N CYS A 292 -3.50 17.82 -2.01
CA CYS A 292 -4.75 17.62 -2.77
C CYS A 292 -5.15 16.14 -2.88
N VAL A 293 -4.19 15.23 -3.07
CA VAL A 293 -4.47 13.78 -3.16
C VAL A 293 -5.04 13.22 -1.87
N TYR A 294 -4.51 13.65 -0.72
CA TYR A 294 -4.92 13.17 0.60
C TYR A 294 -6.03 14.01 1.26
N ASN A 295 -6.53 15.05 0.59
CA ASN A 295 -7.62 15.86 1.10
C ASN A 295 -8.96 15.10 1.04
N THR A 296 -9.41 14.61 2.19
CA THR A 296 -10.67 13.84 2.33
C THR A 296 -11.88 14.65 1.87
N SER A 297 -11.95 15.94 2.21
CA SER A 297 -13.06 16.82 1.81
C SER A 297 -13.13 16.96 0.30
N LEU A 298 -12.00 17.26 -0.35
CA LEU A 298 -11.92 17.34 -1.82
C LEU A 298 -12.32 16.01 -2.46
N SER A 299 -11.81 14.89 -1.94
CA SER A 299 -12.14 13.56 -2.45
C SER A 299 -13.63 13.21 -2.32
N ASN A 300 -14.33 13.74 -1.33
CA ASN A 300 -15.76 13.52 -1.12
C ASN A 300 -16.63 14.48 -1.95
N THR A 301 -16.15 15.69 -2.23
CA THR A 301 -16.84 16.67 -3.08
C THR A 301 -16.77 16.31 -4.55
N MET A 302 -15.64 15.76 -5.02
CA MET A 302 -15.49 15.42 -6.44
C MET A 302 -16.45 14.30 -6.87
N PRO A 303 -17.28 14.50 -7.91
CA PRO A 303 -18.17 13.45 -8.42
C PRO A 303 -17.43 12.30 -9.11
N VAL A 304 -16.18 12.50 -9.54
CA VAL A 304 -15.25 11.47 -10.04
C VAL A 304 -13.94 11.58 -9.27
N ARG A 305 -13.48 10.48 -8.68
CA ARG A 305 -12.32 10.47 -7.76
C ARG A 305 -10.99 10.47 -8.51
N LEU A 306 -10.63 11.62 -9.06
CA LEU A 306 -9.38 11.83 -9.81
C LEU A 306 -8.12 11.61 -8.97
N ASN A 307 -8.19 11.83 -7.66
CA ASN A 307 -7.09 11.61 -6.72
C ASN A 307 -6.58 10.15 -6.73
N LEU A 308 -7.44 9.16 -6.99
CA LEU A 308 -7.01 7.76 -7.08
C LEU A 308 -6.09 7.51 -8.27
N GLY A 309 -6.27 8.26 -9.36
CA GLY A 309 -5.41 8.19 -10.55
C GLY A 309 -4.03 8.85 -10.36
N MET A 310 -3.74 9.43 -9.19
CA MET A 310 -2.44 10.06 -8.89
C MET A 310 -1.43 9.01 -8.41
N TYR A 311 -1.18 7.99 -9.22
CA TYR A 311 -0.33 6.85 -8.87
C TYR A 311 1.06 7.25 -8.40
N ILE A 312 1.61 8.31 -9.00
CA ILE A 312 2.94 8.81 -8.66
C ILE A 312 3.04 9.25 -7.20
N VAL A 313 2.00 9.87 -6.64
CA VAL A 313 2.00 10.32 -5.24
C VAL A 313 2.09 9.10 -4.32
N PHE A 314 1.20 8.14 -4.53
CA PHE A 314 1.20 6.92 -3.73
C PHE A 314 2.52 6.13 -3.92
N LEU A 315 3.00 5.97 -5.15
CA LEU A 315 4.23 5.20 -5.41
C LEU A 315 5.43 5.83 -4.72
N LEU A 316 5.58 7.16 -4.77
CA LEU A 316 6.67 7.85 -4.08
C LEU A 316 6.58 7.66 -2.56
N ASP A 317 5.39 7.80 -1.98
CA ASP A 317 5.16 7.58 -0.56
C ASP A 317 5.49 6.13 -0.14
N TRP A 318 5.19 5.14 -0.98
CA TRP A 318 5.57 3.74 -0.74
C TRP A 318 7.09 3.50 -0.84
N LEU A 319 7.76 4.15 -1.80
CA LEU A 319 9.21 4.07 -1.99
C LEU A 319 10.00 4.76 -0.87
N THR A 320 9.35 5.54 0.02
CA THR A 320 10.00 6.05 1.24
C THR A 320 10.24 4.99 2.30
N VAL A 321 9.52 3.87 2.24
CA VAL A 321 9.57 2.77 3.23
C VAL A 321 10.06 1.45 2.63
N PHE A 322 9.64 1.15 1.40
CA PHE A 322 9.96 -0.10 0.71
C PHE A 322 10.99 0.15 -0.40
N HIS A 323 11.95 -0.76 -0.50
CA HIS A 323 12.90 -0.75 -1.61
C HIS A 323 12.19 -1.02 -2.94
N ARG A 324 12.73 -0.48 -4.05
CA ARG A 324 12.14 -0.62 -5.38
C ARG A 324 11.95 -2.09 -5.77
N GLU A 325 12.88 -2.95 -5.37
CA GLU A 325 12.88 -4.38 -5.62
C GLU A 325 11.78 -5.13 -4.84
N GLN A 326 11.19 -4.49 -3.83
CA GLN A 326 10.04 -5.02 -3.09
C GLN A 326 8.70 -4.55 -3.65
N ILE A 327 8.69 -3.74 -4.72
CA ILE A 327 7.46 -3.23 -5.33
C ILE A 327 7.41 -3.64 -6.81
N LEU A 328 6.46 -4.51 -7.15
CA LEU A 328 6.13 -4.83 -8.54
C LEU A 328 4.92 -4.01 -9.01
N VAL A 329 5.15 -3.11 -9.97
CA VAL A 329 4.08 -2.35 -10.63
C VAL A 329 3.74 -2.97 -11.98
N LEU A 330 2.48 -3.36 -12.13
CA LEU A 330 1.94 -3.99 -13.34
C LEU A 330 0.96 -3.05 -14.05
N ARG A 331 0.89 -3.14 -15.38
CA ARG A 331 -0.17 -2.47 -16.17
C ARG A 331 -1.36 -3.40 -16.34
N LEU A 332 -2.56 -2.86 -16.21
CA LEU A 332 -3.78 -3.61 -16.49
C LEU A 332 -3.86 -4.04 -17.97
N GLU A 333 -3.40 -3.18 -18.87
CA GLU A 333 -3.41 -3.43 -20.31
C GLU A 333 -2.54 -4.65 -20.66
N ASP A 334 -1.38 -4.78 -20.01
CA ASP A 334 -0.47 -5.92 -20.22
C ASP A 334 -1.02 -7.20 -19.59
N TYR A 335 -1.68 -7.06 -18.43
CA TYR A 335 -2.37 -8.17 -17.78
C TYR A 335 -3.50 -8.71 -18.67
N ALA A 336 -4.28 -7.83 -19.28
CA ALA A 336 -5.38 -8.19 -20.18
C ALA A 336 -4.88 -8.76 -21.51
N ALA A 337 -3.83 -8.17 -22.10
CA ALA A 337 -3.28 -8.59 -23.39
C ALA A 337 -2.46 -9.89 -23.28
N SER A 338 -1.80 -10.12 -22.15
CA SER A 338 -0.84 -11.22 -21.98
C SER A 338 -0.85 -11.75 -20.54
N LEU A 339 -1.96 -12.39 -20.19
CA LEU A 339 -2.19 -12.95 -18.85
C LEU A 339 -1.07 -13.89 -18.40
N LYS A 340 -0.67 -14.86 -19.24
CA LYS A 340 0.36 -15.85 -18.90
C LYS A 340 1.70 -15.19 -18.54
N VAL A 341 2.13 -14.24 -19.37
CA VAL A 341 3.40 -13.52 -19.17
C VAL A 341 3.34 -12.70 -17.88
N THR A 342 2.24 -12.00 -17.65
CA THR A 342 2.07 -11.15 -16.46
C THR A 342 2.01 -11.98 -15.17
N ILE A 343 1.29 -13.11 -15.18
CA ILE A 343 1.24 -14.03 -14.04
C ILE A 343 2.60 -14.66 -13.77
N LYS A 344 3.35 -15.05 -14.81
CA LYS A 344 4.72 -15.54 -14.65
C LYS A 344 5.59 -14.49 -13.95
N LYS A 345 5.53 -13.22 -14.36
CA LYS A 345 6.25 -12.12 -13.68
C LYS A 345 5.89 -12.03 -12.20
N VAL A 346 4.62 -12.21 -11.83
CA VAL A 346 4.19 -12.23 -10.42
C VAL A 346 4.80 -13.42 -9.67
N PHE A 347 4.80 -14.61 -10.25
CA PHE A 347 5.41 -15.79 -9.62
C PHE A 347 6.93 -15.68 -9.48
N ASP A 348 7.61 -15.18 -10.51
CA ASP A 348 9.05 -14.89 -10.46
C ASP A 348 9.35 -13.89 -9.34
N PHE A 349 8.56 -12.82 -9.24
CA PHE A 349 8.69 -11.81 -8.18
C PHE A 349 8.49 -12.40 -6.79
N LEU A 350 7.47 -13.26 -6.60
CA LEU A 350 7.25 -13.97 -5.33
C LEU A 350 8.26 -15.11 -5.08
N SER A 351 9.14 -15.39 -6.06
CA SER A 351 10.10 -16.50 -6.03
C SER A 351 9.42 -17.84 -5.72
N VAL A 352 8.26 -18.09 -6.36
CA VAL A 352 7.56 -19.39 -6.30
C VAL A 352 7.80 -20.17 -7.58
N GLY A 353 7.70 -21.51 -7.48
CA GLY A 353 7.90 -22.39 -8.62
C GLY A 353 6.89 -22.15 -9.77
N PRO A 354 7.13 -22.72 -10.97
CA PRO A 354 6.15 -22.67 -12.04
C PRO A 354 4.91 -23.51 -11.70
N LEU A 355 3.76 -23.13 -12.24
CA LEU A 355 2.54 -23.95 -12.19
C LEU A 355 2.71 -25.23 -13.00
N SER A 356 2.00 -26.28 -12.59
CA SER A 356 1.77 -27.44 -13.45
C SER A 356 0.99 -27.02 -14.71
N LYS A 357 1.18 -27.72 -15.83
CA LYS A 357 0.46 -27.45 -17.09
C LYS A 357 -1.07 -27.41 -16.88
N GLN A 358 -1.57 -28.27 -15.99
CA GLN A 358 -2.99 -28.35 -15.64
C GLN A 358 -3.45 -27.11 -14.86
N ALA A 359 -2.68 -26.68 -13.86
CA ALA A 359 -2.99 -25.48 -13.09
C ALA A 359 -2.88 -24.21 -13.93
N GLU A 360 -1.90 -24.12 -14.84
CA GLU A 360 -1.78 -23.02 -15.79
C GLU A 360 -2.97 -22.97 -16.78
N ALA A 361 -3.43 -24.14 -17.26
CA ALA A 361 -4.62 -24.23 -18.10
C ALA A 361 -5.90 -23.83 -17.34
N ALA A 362 -6.05 -24.26 -16.09
CA ALA A 362 -7.17 -23.85 -15.25
C ALA A 362 -7.14 -22.34 -14.96
N LEU A 363 -5.94 -21.81 -14.68
CA LEU A 363 -5.72 -20.39 -14.45
C LEU A 363 -6.13 -19.59 -15.67
N THR A 364 -5.73 -19.99 -16.87
CA THR A 364 -6.00 -19.21 -18.10
C THR A 364 -7.44 -19.32 -18.59
N LYS A 365 -8.10 -20.47 -18.39
CA LYS A 365 -9.53 -20.66 -18.73
C LYS A 365 -10.49 -19.95 -17.77
N ARG A 366 -10.01 -19.50 -16.60
CA ARG A 366 -10.86 -18.80 -15.62
C ARG A 366 -11.40 -17.49 -16.22
N PRO A 367 -12.73 -17.26 -16.16
CA PRO A 367 -13.32 -16.01 -16.63
C PRO A 367 -12.85 -14.83 -15.78
N MET A 368 -12.77 -13.66 -16.42
CA MET A 368 -12.36 -12.42 -15.76
C MET A 368 -13.33 -12.05 -14.63
N SER A 369 -12.80 -11.78 -13.45
CA SER A 369 -13.58 -11.34 -12.29
C SER A 369 -13.97 -9.86 -12.40
N ASN A 370 -15.12 -9.47 -11.83
CA ASN A 370 -15.58 -8.08 -11.73
C ASN A 370 -15.64 -7.31 -13.06
N THR A 371 -16.01 -8.00 -14.15
CA THR A 371 -16.28 -7.34 -15.44
C THR A 371 -17.50 -6.43 -15.37
N ARG A 372 -17.65 -5.51 -16.33
CA ARG A 372 -18.79 -4.57 -16.39
C ARG A 372 -20.12 -5.33 -16.30
N ARG A 373 -21.02 -4.80 -15.46
CA ARG A 373 -22.40 -5.32 -15.31
C ARG A 373 -23.11 -5.22 -16.66
N ALA A 374 -24.05 -6.12 -16.92
CA ALA A 374 -24.81 -6.14 -18.18
C ALA A 374 -25.44 -4.78 -18.50
N ALA A 375 -26.07 -4.12 -17.52
CA ALA A 375 -26.67 -2.81 -17.67
C ALA A 375 -25.67 -1.70 -18.08
N ASP A 376 -24.42 -1.78 -17.61
CA ASP A 376 -23.39 -0.78 -17.90
C ASP A 376 -22.67 -1.05 -19.24
N ARG A 377 -22.87 -2.22 -19.88
CA ARG A 377 -22.24 -2.55 -21.18
C ARG A 377 -22.84 -1.75 -22.33
N ASN A 378 -24.13 -1.44 -22.25
CA ASN A 378 -24.85 -0.73 -23.30
C ASN A 378 -24.57 0.78 -23.30
N LEU A 379 -23.90 1.31 -22.27
CA LEU A 379 -23.54 2.74 -22.17
C LEU A 379 -22.45 3.16 -23.17
N GLY A 380 -21.76 2.20 -23.79
CA GLY A 380 -20.70 2.48 -24.76
C GLY A 380 -19.40 3.01 -24.12
N PRO A 381 -18.47 3.52 -24.95
CA PRO A 381 -17.25 4.18 -24.50
C PRO A 381 -17.52 5.59 -23.98
N MET A 382 -16.56 6.17 -23.24
CA MET A 382 -16.61 7.59 -22.89
C MET A 382 -16.48 8.47 -24.14
N LEU A 383 -16.99 9.70 -24.07
CA LEU A 383 -16.84 10.67 -25.17
C LEU A 383 -15.36 10.95 -25.47
N PRO A 384 -14.98 11.18 -26.74
CA PRO A 384 -13.62 11.58 -27.10
C PRO A 384 -13.12 12.80 -26.32
N ALA A 385 -13.96 13.82 -26.15
CA ALA A 385 -13.64 15.01 -25.35
C ALA A 385 -13.33 14.68 -23.89
N THR A 386 -14.03 13.72 -23.28
CA THR A 386 -13.72 13.26 -21.92
C THR A 386 -12.36 12.58 -21.85
N ARG A 387 -12.05 11.72 -22.82
CA ARG A 387 -10.74 11.04 -22.91
C ARG A 387 -9.61 12.05 -23.08
N ASP A 388 -9.78 13.03 -23.95
CA ASP A 388 -8.78 14.06 -24.21
C ASP A 388 -8.53 14.92 -22.96
N LEU A 389 -9.59 15.33 -22.27
CA LEU A 389 -9.51 16.08 -21.01
C LEU A 389 -8.78 15.29 -19.91
N LEU A 390 -9.13 14.02 -19.71
CA LEU A 390 -8.46 13.17 -18.72
C LEU A 390 -7.00 12.92 -19.09
N ARG A 391 -6.70 12.69 -20.38
CA ARG A 391 -5.33 12.50 -20.86
C ARG A 391 -4.49 13.73 -20.56
N GLU A 392 -4.97 14.92 -20.91
CA GLU A 392 -4.27 16.19 -20.64
C GLU A 392 -4.05 16.39 -19.14
N PHE A 393 -5.09 16.17 -18.32
CA PHE A 393 -5.00 16.31 -16.88
C PHE A 393 -3.98 15.35 -16.24
N HIS A 394 -3.97 14.07 -16.65
CA HIS A 394 -3.07 13.07 -16.09
C HIS A 394 -1.65 13.09 -16.69
N GLN A 395 -1.47 13.73 -17.86
CA GLN A 395 -0.22 13.74 -18.62
C GLN A 395 1.02 14.06 -17.76
N PRO A 396 1.10 15.19 -17.01
CA PRO A 396 2.31 15.52 -16.25
C PRO A 396 2.64 14.46 -15.18
N PHE A 397 1.62 13.90 -14.53
CA PHE A 397 1.79 12.89 -13.49
C PHE A 397 2.24 11.55 -14.07
N ASN A 398 1.70 11.17 -15.23
CA ASN A 398 2.09 9.97 -15.96
C ASN A 398 3.52 10.04 -16.50
N HIS A 399 3.99 11.22 -16.93
CA HIS A 399 5.39 11.42 -17.30
C HIS A 399 6.33 11.19 -16.11
N LYS A 400 5.98 11.74 -14.94
CA LYS A 400 6.78 11.51 -13.73
C LYS A 400 6.74 10.04 -13.30
N LEU A 401 5.59 9.39 -13.38
CA LEU A 401 5.44 7.95 -13.11
C LEU A 401 6.31 7.10 -14.04
N ALA A 402 6.25 7.34 -15.34
CA ALA A 402 7.05 6.63 -16.33
C ALA A 402 8.56 6.82 -16.10
N SER A 403 8.98 8.02 -15.67
CA SER A 403 10.37 8.30 -15.30
C SER A 403 10.80 7.55 -14.04
N VAL A 404 10.00 7.55 -12.96
CA VAL A 404 10.32 6.84 -11.72
C VAL A 404 10.34 5.33 -11.91
N LEU A 405 9.44 4.80 -12.75
CA LEU A 405 9.39 3.38 -13.06
C LEU A 405 10.42 2.95 -14.12
N ASP A 406 11.09 3.91 -14.77
CA ASP A 406 11.92 3.68 -15.95
C ASP A 406 11.19 2.85 -17.03
N ASN A 407 9.95 3.24 -17.32
CA ASN A 407 9.10 2.51 -18.24
C ASN A 407 8.11 3.44 -18.96
N LYS A 408 8.40 3.70 -20.26
CA LYS A 408 7.57 4.55 -21.13
C LYS A 408 6.16 4.01 -21.36
N ALA A 409 5.89 2.73 -21.06
CA ALA A 409 4.55 2.17 -21.14
C ALA A 409 3.55 2.89 -20.21
N PHE A 410 4.02 3.50 -19.11
CA PHE A 410 3.18 4.29 -18.20
C PHE A 410 2.90 5.71 -18.69
N LEU A 411 3.30 6.07 -19.92
CA LEU A 411 2.86 7.30 -20.57
C LEU A 411 1.44 7.19 -21.13
N TRP A 412 0.96 5.96 -21.37
CA TRP A 412 -0.39 5.70 -21.90
C TRP A 412 -0.70 6.48 -23.19
N THR A 413 0.28 6.61 -24.08
CA THR A 413 0.17 7.40 -25.34
C THR A 413 -0.84 6.85 -26.34
N HIS A 414 -1.23 5.57 -26.21
CA HIS A 414 -2.09 4.84 -27.17
C HIS A 414 -3.42 4.37 -26.56
N THR A 415 -3.74 4.82 -25.35
CA THR A 415 -4.98 4.48 -24.60
C THR A 415 -5.77 5.75 -24.34
#